data_AF-A0A0C2BBF4-F1
#
_entry.id   AF-A0A0C2BBF4-F1
#
_cell.length_a   1.000
_cell.length_b   1.000
_cell.length_c   1.000
_cell.angle_alpha   90.00
_cell.angle_beta   90.00
_cell.angle_gamma   90.00
#
_symmetry.space_group_name_H-M   'P 1'
#
loop_
_entity.id
_entity.type
_entity.pdbx_description
1 polymer ?
#
loop_
_entity_poly.entity_id
_entity_poly.type
_entity_poly.pdbx_seq_one_letter_code
_entity_poly.pdbx_strand_id
1 'polypeptide(L)'
;MGQVNAGPLLVDCEDVAWFREPEAARGAAAALGRRTGLSEQRTAELVLAVAELTSNLTKHSVDGSLLLRAVRTREVAGVEVVVVDNGPGISDVSAALLDGSSTVGSLGIGLGAVQRLADVFDIHSRPGHGTVQLARFWPRPLTRGLVAREPAVGGLTRPISGERVCGDAWATRIDPHEPEGDTEEAGRATRTPAEADRAPLAPSVTSWAALTRRPSPDHTVVPPRSSARPAGSARSLPVRGATAGPGPAVMVMLCDGLGHGPMAALAGQAAARAFRTGTTRLPEQAMQDIHQALRGTRGAAVAVARIEPLNGRLLFCGIGNITASLVTATTRSNLLSHPGIVGHQTHRPRTYEHALPEHGVLVMHSDGLTERWTPADLIGLLAHRATVLATGLMRQAGTRRDDASVVIAKGLW
;
A
#
# COMPACT_ATOMS: atom_id res chain seq x y z
N MET A 1 4.53 -32.01 -0.22
CA MET A 1 3.82 -31.12 -1.16
C MET A 1 3.95 -29.72 -0.60
N GLY A 2 5.01 -29.00 -1.01
CA GLY A 2 5.44 -27.77 -0.35
C GLY A 2 4.40 -26.67 -0.49
N GLN A 3 4.07 -26.01 0.62
CA GLN A 3 3.40 -24.72 0.57
C GLN A 3 4.33 -23.77 -0.20
N VAL A 4 3.98 -23.47 -1.45
CA VAL A 4 4.57 -22.35 -2.16
C VAL A 4 4.27 -21.14 -1.29
N ASN A 5 5.32 -20.53 -0.73
CA ASN A 5 5.25 -19.33 0.07
C ASN A 5 4.87 -18.18 -0.87
N ALA A 6 3.63 -18.17 -1.36
CA ALA A 6 3.19 -17.15 -2.29
C ALA A 6 3.24 -15.82 -1.52
N GLY A 7 3.91 -14.81 -2.08
CA GLY A 7 4.06 -13.50 -1.47
C GLY A 7 2.73 -12.79 -1.21
N PRO A 8 2.74 -11.58 -0.61
CA PRO A 8 1.51 -10.86 -0.31
C PRO A 8 0.67 -10.62 -1.55
N LEU A 9 -0.66 -10.67 -1.42
CA LEU A 9 -1.55 -10.33 -2.52
C LEU A 9 -1.46 -8.82 -2.77
N LEU A 10 -1.09 -8.43 -3.99
CA LEU A 10 -1.20 -7.07 -4.47
C LEU A 10 -2.30 -6.99 -5.52
N VAL A 11 -3.00 -5.87 -5.52
CA VAL A 11 -4.10 -5.60 -6.45
C VAL A 11 -3.84 -4.28 -7.15
N ASP A 12 -3.73 -4.33 -8.47
CA ASP A 12 -3.75 -3.13 -9.29
C ASP A 12 -5.17 -2.63 -9.47
N CYS A 13 -5.34 -1.31 -9.47
CA CYS A 13 -6.63 -0.65 -9.56
C CYS A 13 -6.67 0.23 -10.82
N GLU A 14 -7.72 0.07 -11.63
CA GLU A 14 -7.93 0.82 -12.86
C GLU A 14 -9.43 1.15 -13.05
N ASP A 15 -9.77 1.93 -14.09
CA ASP A 15 -11.17 2.28 -14.41
C ASP A 15 -11.93 2.88 -13.21
N VAL A 16 -11.28 3.73 -12.41
CA VAL A 16 -11.86 4.32 -11.21
C VAL A 16 -12.93 5.35 -11.59
N ALA A 17 -14.16 5.15 -11.12
CA ALA A 17 -15.29 6.04 -11.32
C ALA A 17 -16.01 6.31 -10.00
N TRP A 18 -16.19 7.59 -9.67
CA TRP A 18 -16.95 8.05 -8.51
C TRP A 18 -18.34 8.54 -8.92
N PHE A 19 -19.35 8.17 -8.14
CA PHE A 19 -20.75 8.53 -8.31
C PHE A 19 -21.27 9.18 -7.03
N ARG A 20 -21.67 10.46 -7.11
CA ARG A 20 -22.40 11.15 -6.02
C ARG A 20 -23.92 11.01 -6.17
N GLU A 21 -24.36 10.96 -7.42
CA GLU A 21 -25.71 10.56 -7.81
C GLU A 21 -25.64 9.13 -8.36
N PRO A 22 -25.84 8.12 -7.50
CA PRO A 22 -25.49 6.73 -7.80
C PRO A 22 -26.45 6.04 -8.80
N GLU A 23 -27.47 6.71 -9.32
CA GLU A 23 -28.43 6.14 -10.28
C GLU A 23 -27.72 5.57 -11.52
N ALA A 24 -26.71 6.28 -12.02
CA ALA A 24 -25.89 5.84 -13.15
C ALA A 24 -24.91 4.70 -12.80
N ALA A 25 -24.65 4.45 -11.50
CA ALA A 25 -23.68 3.45 -11.06
C ALA A 25 -24.09 2.03 -11.48
N ARG A 26 -25.39 1.74 -11.55
CA ARG A 26 -25.90 0.43 -11.98
C ARG A 26 -25.50 0.09 -13.41
N GLY A 27 -25.67 1.05 -14.33
CA GLY A 27 -25.27 0.89 -15.74
C GLY A 27 -23.75 0.78 -15.89
N ALA A 28 -23.01 1.59 -15.13
CA ALA A 28 -21.55 1.54 -15.09
C ALA A 28 -21.02 0.20 -14.56
N ALA A 29 -21.64 -0.35 -13.51
CA ALA A 29 -21.30 -1.66 -12.96
C ALA A 29 -21.52 -2.79 -13.97
N ALA A 30 -22.64 -2.76 -14.70
CA ALA A 30 -22.91 -3.74 -15.77
C ALA A 30 -21.86 -3.66 -16.88
N ALA A 31 -21.50 -2.45 -17.30
CA ALA A 31 -20.49 -2.23 -18.34
C ALA A 31 -19.09 -2.68 -17.86
N LEU A 32 -18.71 -2.32 -16.63
CA LEU A 32 -17.43 -2.68 -16.04
C LEU A 32 -17.32 -4.19 -15.84
N GLY A 33 -18.34 -4.86 -15.30
CA GLY A 33 -18.38 -6.31 -15.13
C GLY A 33 -18.10 -7.06 -16.42
N ARG A 34 -18.77 -6.68 -17.52
CA ARG A 34 -18.52 -7.25 -18.85
C ARG A 34 -17.09 -6.99 -19.34
N ARG A 35 -16.58 -5.76 -19.21
CA ARG A 35 -15.20 -5.42 -19.63
C ARG A 35 -14.13 -6.18 -18.83
N THR A 36 -14.38 -6.44 -17.56
CA THR A 36 -13.47 -7.22 -16.69
C THR A 36 -13.56 -8.73 -16.92
N GLY A 37 -14.49 -9.20 -17.76
CA GLY A 37 -14.66 -10.62 -18.08
C GLY A 37 -15.53 -11.39 -17.07
N LEU A 38 -16.38 -10.72 -16.28
CA LEU A 38 -17.39 -11.40 -15.47
C LEU A 38 -18.44 -12.06 -16.38
N SER A 39 -18.91 -13.24 -15.99
CA SER A 39 -20.03 -13.91 -16.68
C SER A 39 -21.31 -13.06 -16.59
N GLU A 40 -22.31 -13.36 -17.42
CA GLU A 40 -23.61 -12.67 -17.36
C GLU A 40 -24.25 -12.81 -15.99
N GLN A 41 -24.25 -14.02 -15.42
CA GLN A 41 -24.74 -14.27 -14.07
C GLN A 41 -23.97 -13.44 -13.04
N ARG A 42 -22.64 -13.44 -13.08
CA ARG A 42 -21.83 -12.71 -12.08
C ARG A 42 -21.99 -11.20 -12.21
N THR A 43 -22.17 -10.71 -13.45
CA THR A 43 -22.49 -9.31 -13.73
C THR A 43 -23.87 -8.94 -13.17
N ALA A 44 -24.88 -9.82 -13.28
CA ALA A 44 -26.20 -9.59 -12.70
C ALA A 44 -26.15 -9.51 -11.16
N GLU A 45 -25.36 -10.38 -10.52
CA GLU A 45 -25.12 -10.35 -9.06
C GLU A 45 -24.44 -9.04 -8.61
N LEU A 46 -23.41 -8.58 -9.33
CA LEU A 46 -22.78 -7.27 -9.12
C LEU A 46 -23.80 -6.12 -9.25
N VAL A 47 -24.60 -6.14 -10.31
CA VAL A 47 -25.61 -5.11 -10.59
C VAL A 47 -26.67 -5.04 -9.50
N LEU A 48 -27.11 -6.19 -8.98
CA LEU A 48 -28.05 -6.27 -7.87
C LEU A 48 -27.44 -5.67 -6.59
N ALA A 49 -26.21 -6.04 -6.27
CA ALA A 49 -25.51 -5.49 -5.11
C ALA A 49 -25.32 -3.96 -5.20
N VAL A 50 -24.93 -3.45 -6.38
CA VAL A 50 -24.81 -2.00 -6.62
C VAL A 50 -26.15 -1.29 -6.48
N ALA A 51 -27.27 -1.91 -6.91
CA ALA A 51 -28.60 -1.33 -6.77
C ALA A 51 -29.01 -1.21 -5.29
N GLU A 52 -28.74 -2.24 -4.48
CA GLU A 52 -28.99 -2.20 -3.03
C GLU A 52 -28.14 -1.12 -2.33
N LEU A 53 -26.84 -1.08 -2.62
CA LEU A 53 -25.92 -0.07 -2.10
C LEU A 53 -26.34 1.36 -2.48
N THR A 54 -26.79 1.55 -3.72
CA THR A 54 -27.32 2.83 -4.23
C THR A 54 -28.62 3.23 -3.53
N SER A 55 -29.55 2.29 -3.32
CA SER A 55 -30.77 2.51 -2.56
C SER A 55 -30.45 2.94 -1.12
N ASN A 56 -29.47 2.29 -0.48
CA ASN A 56 -29.05 2.64 0.87
C ASN A 56 -28.44 4.04 0.95
N LEU A 57 -27.61 4.42 -0.02
CA LEU A 57 -27.11 5.79 -0.13
C LEU A 57 -28.25 6.80 -0.24
N THR A 58 -29.22 6.53 -1.13
CA THR A 58 -30.33 7.45 -1.37
C THR A 58 -31.22 7.64 -0.13
N LYS A 59 -31.45 6.56 0.63
CA LYS A 59 -32.39 6.56 1.76
C LYS A 59 -31.77 7.02 3.08
N HIS A 60 -30.48 6.77 3.29
CA HIS A 60 -29.87 6.86 4.63
C HIS A 60 -28.60 7.71 4.69
N SER A 61 -27.98 8.06 3.56
CA SER A 61 -26.68 8.74 3.56
C SER A 61 -26.79 10.26 3.67
N VAL A 62 -25.72 10.87 4.16
CA VAL A 62 -25.44 12.30 4.01
C VAL A 62 -24.10 12.44 3.29
N ASP A 63 -24.06 13.22 2.20
CA ASP A 63 -22.90 13.35 1.30
C ASP A 63 -22.32 11.99 0.86
N GLY A 64 -23.21 11.04 0.56
CA GLY A 64 -22.86 9.70 0.13
C GLY A 64 -22.15 9.67 -1.23
N SER A 65 -21.26 8.72 -1.43
CA SER A 65 -20.59 8.49 -2.70
C SER A 65 -20.28 7.01 -2.89
N LEU A 66 -20.33 6.57 -4.13
CA LEU A 66 -20.00 5.21 -4.55
C LEU A 66 -18.83 5.26 -5.53
N LEU A 67 -17.81 4.45 -5.29
CA LEU A 67 -16.71 4.20 -6.21
C LEU A 67 -16.91 2.83 -6.86
N LEU A 68 -16.74 2.77 -8.19
CA LEU A 68 -16.56 1.54 -8.95
C LEU A 68 -15.17 1.54 -9.56
N ARG A 69 -14.48 0.40 -9.51
CA ARG A 69 -13.19 0.22 -10.20
C ARG A 69 -12.95 -1.22 -10.58
N ALA A 70 -12.11 -1.43 -11.60
CA ALA A 70 -11.53 -2.74 -11.84
C ALA A 70 -10.37 -2.98 -10.87
N VAL A 71 -10.32 -4.19 -10.35
CA VAL A 71 -9.25 -4.70 -9.48
C VAL A 71 -8.59 -5.89 -10.17
N ARG A 72 -7.26 -5.88 -10.28
CA ARG A 72 -6.50 -6.91 -10.99
C ARG A 72 -5.44 -7.53 -10.11
N THR A 73 -5.37 -8.85 -10.18
CA THR A 73 -4.19 -9.62 -9.78
C THR A 73 -3.44 -10.04 -11.05
N ARG A 74 -2.33 -10.76 -10.89
CA ARG A 74 -1.61 -11.34 -12.04
C ARG A 74 -2.46 -12.31 -12.86
N GLU A 75 -3.44 -12.95 -12.24
CA GLU A 75 -4.18 -14.06 -12.83
C GLU A 75 -5.60 -13.69 -13.24
N VAL A 76 -6.22 -12.75 -12.53
CA VAL A 76 -7.65 -12.47 -12.67
C VAL A 76 -7.98 -11.00 -12.41
N ALA A 77 -8.97 -10.50 -13.15
CA ALA A 77 -9.58 -9.19 -12.95
C ALA A 77 -10.98 -9.35 -12.34
N GLY A 78 -11.37 -8.41 -11.48
CA GLY A 78 -12.69 -8.33 -10.89
C GLY A 78 -13.15 -6.89 -10.76
N VAL A 79 -14.29 -6.70 -10.11
CA VAL A 79 -14.88 -5.39 -9.85
C VAL A 79 -14.92 -5.14 -8.35
N GLU A 80 -14.47 -3.96 -7.94
CA GLU A 80 -14.61 -3.48 -6.58
C GLU A 80 -15.61 -2.32 -6.53
N VAL A 81 -16.48 -2.38 -5.53
CA VAL A 81 -17.43 -1.34 -5.17
C VAL A 81 -17.05 -0.85 -3.78
N VAL A 82 -16.87 0.46 -3.64
CA VAL A 82 -16.67 1.11 -2.33
C VAL A 82 -17.78 2.13 -2.13
N VAL A 83 -18.40 2.12 -0.96
CA VAL A 83 -19.43 3.09 -0.58
C VAL A 83 -18.95 3.83 0.65
N VAL A 84 -19.18 5.14 0.68
CA VAL A 84 -18.81 6.00 1.79
C VAL A 84 -19.85 7.09 1.98
N ASP A 85 -20.21 7.35 3.23
CA ASP A 85 -21.10 8.45 3.61
C ASP A 85 -20.73 9.05 4.97
N ASN A 86 -21.29 10.23 5.23
CA ASN A 86 -21.23 10.97 6.50
C ASN A 86 -22.61 11.00 7.20
N GLY A 87 -23.45 10.01 6.94
CA GLY A 87 -24.78 9.89 7.51
C GLY A 87 -24.79 9.50 8.99
N PRO A 88 -25.96 9.11 9.53
CA PRO A 88 -26.11 8.76 10.94
C PRO A 88 -25.33 7.51 11.36
N GLY A 89 -24.85 6.71 10.40
CA GLY A 89 -24.21 5.43 10.66
C GLY A 89 -25.21 4.37 11.14
N ILE A 90 -24.67 3.19 11.46
CA ILE A 90 -25.40 2.00 11.89
C ILE A 90 -24.93 1.66 13.29
N SER A 91 -25.85 1.56 14.26
CA SER A 91 -25.54 1.27 15.66
C SER A 91 -25.19 -0.20 15.90
N ASP A 92 -25.86 -1.11 15.22
CA ASP A 92 -25.58 -2.55 15.26
C ASP A 92 -25.43 -3.08 13.84
N VAL A 93 -24.19 -3.10 13.37
CA VAL A 93 -23.84 -3.59 12.02
C VAL A 93 -24.15 -5.07 11.88
N SER A 94 -23.93 -5.87 12.93
CA SER A 94 -24.19 -7.31 12.91
C SER A 94 -25.68 -7.58 12.73
N ALA A 95 -26.54 -6.86 13.46
CA ALA A 95 -27.98 -6.96 13.30
C ALA A 95 -28.42 -6.51 11.90
N ALA A 96 -27.87 -5.40 11.38
CA ALA A 96 -28.20 -4.86 10.06
C ALA A 96 -27.84 -5.80 8.88
N LEU A 97 -26.95 -6.77 9.11
CA LEU A 97 -26.60 -7.80 8.13
C LEU A 97 -27.55 -9.01 8.18
N LEU A 98 -28.32 -9.17 9.25
CA LEU A 98 -29.34 -10.20 9.34
C LEU A 98 -30.58 -9.77 8.54
N ASP A 99 -31.11 -10.72 7.76
CA ASP A 99 -32.33 -10.49 6.98
C ASP A 99 -33.50 -10.11 7.90
N GLY A 100 -34.36 -9.20 7.43
CA GLY A 100 -35.55 -8.74 8.15
C GLY A 100 -35.32 -7.58 9.12
N SER A 101 -34.10 -7.06 9.22
CA SER A 101 -33.81 -5.82 9.94
C SER A 101 -33.84 -4.62 8.98
N SER A 102 -34.93 -3.84 9.00
CA SER A 102 -34.99 -2.55 8.32
C SER A 102 -35.51 -1.49 9.26
N THR A 103 -34.84 -0.34 9.26
CA THR A 103 -35.28 0.84 10.02
C THR A 103 -36.24 1.72 9.21
N VAL A 104 -36.33 1.57 7.87
CA VAL A 104 -37.23 2.36 7.01
C VAL A 104 -37.60 1.61 5.71
N GLY A 105 -38.89 1.28 5.54
CA GLY A 105 -39.56 1.13 4.23
C GLY A 105 -38.97 0.12 3.21
N SER A 106 -38.17 -0.85 3.64
CA SER A 106 -37.61 -1.91 2.80
C SER A 106 -37.75 -3.27 3.48
N LEU A 107 -37.62 -4.37 2.73
CA LEU A 107 -37.75 -5.73 3.27
C LEU A 107 -36.63 -6.10 4.27
N GLY A 108 -35.62 -5.24 4.50
CA GLY A 108 -34.52 -5.52 5.44
C GLY A 108 -33.57 -6.62 4.96
N ILE A 109 -33.47 -6.81 3.64
CA ILE A 109 -32.66 -7.86 3.01
C ILE A 109 -31.38 -7.26 2.36
N GLY A 110 -31.34 -5.93 2.16
CA GLY A 110 -30.39 -5.28 1.24
C GLY A 110 -28.91 -5.49 1.59
N LEU A 111 -28.49 -5.21 2.83
CA LEU A 111 -27.08 -5.36 3.23
C LEU A 111 -26.65 -6.83 3.32
N GLY A 112 -27.50 -7.70 3.88
CA GLY A 112 -27.27 -9.15 3.91
C GLY A 112 -27.16 -9.75 2.51
N ALA A 113 -27.96 -9.27 1.55
CA ALA A 113 -27.88 -9.69 0.16
C ALA A 113 -26.54 -9.29 -0.47
N VAL A 114 -26.07 -8.06 -0.27
CA VAL A 114 -24.75 -7.62 -0.77
C VAL A 114 -23.63 -8.51 -0.21
N GLN A 115 -23.66 -8.82 1.10
CA GLN A 115 -22.67 -9.69 1.73
C GLN A 115 -22.68 -11.11 1.13
N ARG A 116 -23.85 -11.67 0.82
CA ARG A 116 -23.97 -13.01 0.22
C ARG A 116 -23.54 -13.04 -1.25
N LEU A 117 -23.77 -11.96 -1.99
CA LEU A 117 -23.45 -11.87 -3.40
C LEU A 117 -21.96 -11.59 -3.62
N ALA A 118 -21.33 -10.74 -2.80
CA ALA A 118 -19.92 -10.39 -2.95
C ALA A 118 -19.00 -11.57 -2.55
N ASP A 119 -17.85 -11.71 -3.22
CA ASP A 119 -16.83 -12.67 -2.78
C ASP A 119 -16.00 -12.12 -1.60
N VAL A 120 -15.89 -10.79 -1.53
CA VAL A 120 -15.30 -10.07 -0.40
C VAL A 120 -16.27 -8.99 0.02
N PHE A 121 -16.61 -8.95 1.30
CA PHE A 121 -17.41 -7.89 1.90
C PHE A 121 -16.73 -7.39 3.17
N ASP A 122 -16.76 -6.07 3.40
CA ASP A 122 -16.33 -5.44 4.65
C ASP A 122 -17.13 -4.15 4.86
N ILE A 123 -17.47 -3.86 6.12
CA ILE A 123 -18.29 -2.71 6.50
C ILE A 123 -17.80 -2.13 7.82
N HIS A 124 -17.57 -0.82 7.83
CA HIS A 124 -17.30 -0.06 9.03
C HIS A 124 -18.34 1.04 9.17
N SER A 125 -19.09 1.04 10.27
CA SER A 125 -20.05 2.10 10.57
C SER A 125 -19.96 2.48 12.03
N ARG A 126 -20.13 3.77 12.31
CA ARG A 126 -20.16 4.31 13.68
C ARG A 126 -21.32 5.30 13.79
N PRO A 127 -22.15 5.22 14.84
CA PRO A 127 -23.21 6.20 15.08
C PRO A 127 -22.68 7.63 15.05
N GLY A 128 -23.31 8.49 14.25
CA GLY A 128 -22.95 9.90 14.07
C GLY A 128 -21.72 10.16 13.18
N HIS A 129 -21.08 9.11 12.63
CA HIS A 129 -19.85 9.24 11.84
C HIS A 129 -19.95 8.62 10.43
N GLY A 130 -21.14 8.14 10.03
CA GLY A 130 -21.40 7.56 8.73
C GLY A 130 -20.84 6.15 8.53
N THR A 131 -20.98 5.65 7.29
CA THR A 131 -20.65 4.26 6.93
C THR A 131 -19.62 4.20 5.80
N VAL A 132 -18.78 3.16 5.84
CA VAL A 132 -17.89 2.73 4.76
C VAL A 132 -18.20 1.27 4.46
N GLN A 133 -18.36 0.92 3.19
CA GLN A 133 -18.60 -0.45 2.74
C GLN A 133 -17.69 -0.79 1.58
N LEU A 134 -17.27 -2.04 1.51
CA LEU A 134 -16.46 -2.62 0.45
C LEU A 134 -17.12 -3.91 -0.01
N ALA A 135 -17.26 -4.06 -1.33
CA ALA A 135 -17.67 -5.31 -1.96
C ALA A 135 -16.77 -5.61 -3.17
N ARG A 136 -16.30 -6.86 -3.33
CA ARG A 136 -15.56 -7.31 -4.52
C ARG A 136 -16.24 -8.50 -5.18
N PHE A 137 -16.20 -8.47 -6.51
CA PHE A 137 -16.79 -9.47 -7.39
C PHE A 137 -15.70 -9.97 -8.34
N TRP A 138 -15.35 -11.24 -8.23
CA TRP A 138 -14.40 -11.92 -9.08
C TRP A 138 -15.11 -12.90 -10.04
N PRO A 139 -14.47 -13.27 -11.17
CA PRO A 139 -14.92 -14.36 -12.02
C PRO A 139 -15.03 -15.67 -11.26
N ARG A 140 -15.97 -16.53 -11.69
CA ARG A 140 -16.15 -17.88 -11.15
C ARG A 140 -15.74 -18.95 -12.17
N PRO A 141 -15.19 -20.09 -11.73
CA PRO A 141 -14.89 -20.45 -10.33
C PRO A 141 -13.72 -19.63 -9.76
N LEU A 142 -13.79 -19.32 -8.46
CA LEU A 142 -12.73 -18.56 -7.78
C LEU A 142 -11.43 -19.39 -7.74
N THR A 143 -10.31 -18.79 -8.13
CA THR A 143 -8.99 -19.42 -7.95
C THR A 143 -8.70 -19.53 -6.44
N ARG A 144 -8.35 -20.72 -5.93
CA ARG A 144 -8.13 -20.97 -4.49
C ARG A 144 -7.18 -19.97 -3.81
N GLY A 145 -6.16 -19.49 -4.53
CA GLY A 145 -5.19 -18.51 -4.00
C GLY A 145 -5.75 -17.11 -3.76
N LEU A 146 -6.84 -16.74 -4.46
CA LEU A 146 -7.49 -15.44 -4.36
C LEU A 146 -8.35 -15.31 -3.10
N VAL A 147 -9.03 -16.41 -2.73
CA VAL A 147 -9.99 -16.45 -1.62
C VAL A 147 -9.30 -16.39 -0.26
N ALA A 148 -8.09 -16.92 -0.17
CA ALA A 148 -7.38 -17.07 1.10
C ALA A 148 -6.58 -15.82 1.52
N ARG A 149 -6.53 -14.77 0.69
CA ARG A 149 -5.54 -13.69 0.86
C ARG A 149 -6.17 -12.32 0.74
N GLU A 150 -5.97 -11.51 1.76
CA GLU A 150 -6.31 -10.10 1.74
C GLU A 150 -5.18 -9.29 1.09
N PRO A 151 -5.49 -8.30 0.23
CA PRO A 151 -4.47 -7.40 -0.26
C PRO A 151 -3.82 -6.64 0.89
N ALA A 152 -2.51 -6.78 1.00
CA ALA A 152 -1.70 -6.08 2.00
C ALA A 152 -1.72 -4.56 1.84
N VAL A 153 -2.01 -4.09 0.64
CA VAL A 153 -2.06 -2.67 0.28
C VAL A 153 -3.41 -2.34 -0.33
N GLY A 154 -3.99 -1.23 0.08
CA GLY A 154 -5.21 -0.68 -0.49
C GLY A 154 -5.14 0.84 -0.52
N GLY A 155 -5.49 1.43 -1.66
CA GLY A 155 -5.53 2.88 -1.81
C GLY A 155 -6.75 3.37 -2.58
N LEU A 156 -7.02 4.67 -2.50
CA LEU A 156 -8.06 5.37 -3.24
C LEU A 156 -7.48 6.64 -3.84
N THR A 157 -8.04 7.02 -4.99
CA THR A 157 -7.86 8.34 -5.61
C THR A 157 -9.25 8.91 -5.86
N ARG A 158 -9.41 10.21 -5.66
CA ARG A 158 -10.66 10.94 -5.86
C ARG A 158 -10.35 12.25 -6.57
N PRO A 159 -10.99 12.52 -7.72
CA PRO A 159 -10.79 13.78 -8.40
C PRO A 159 -11.33 14.96 -7.57
N ILE A 160 -10.73 16.12 -7.75
CA ILE A 160 -11.25 17.41 -7.32
C ILE A 160 -12.68 17.59 -7.84
N SER A 161 -13.50 18.34 -7.09
CA SER A 161 -14.88 18.64 -7.48
C SER A 161 -14.94 19.26 -8.88
N GLY A 162 -15.73 18.63 -9.76
CA GLY A 162 -15.93 19.09 -11.15
C GLY A 162 -15.06 18.36 -12.18
N GLU A 163 -14.01 17.66 -11.75
CA GLU A 163 -13.17 16.85 -12.63
C GLU A 163 -13.64 15.38 -12.70
N ARG A 164 -13.33 14.73 -13.82
CA ARG A 164 -13.61 13.29 -14.03
C ARG A 164 -12.39 12.40 -13.80
N VAL A 165 -11.20 12.99 -13.79
CA VAL A 165 -9.92 12.28 -13.67
C VAL A 165 -9.11 12.90 -12.56
N CYS A 166 -8.46 12.06 -11.77
CA CYS A 166 -7.61 12.45 -10.66
C CYS A 166 -6.17 12.59 -11.14
N GLY A 167 -5.49 13.66 -10.73
CA GLY A 167 -4.05 13.86 -10.89
C GLY A 167 -3.22 12.85 -10.09
N ASP A 168 -3.73 12.46 -8.93
CA ASP A 168 -3.06 11.49 -8.07
C ASP A 168 -3.08 10.06 -8.62
N ALA A 169 -2.02 9.32 -8.30
CA ALA A 169 -1.91 7.89 -8.59
C ALA A 169 -1.14 7.16 -7.49
N TRP A 170 -1.47 5.89 -7.28
CA TRP A 170 -0.69 4.99 -6.44
C TRP A 170 -0.40 3.69 -7.17
N ALA A 171 0.64 2.98 -6.74
CA ALA A 171 1.03 1.72 -7.33
C ALA A 171 1.78 0.86 -6.31
N THR A 172 1.77 -0.45 -6.54
CA THR A 172 2.48 -1.41 -5.70
C THR A 172 3.20 -2.43 -6.55
N ARG A 173 4.31 -2.97 -6.05
CA ARG A 173 4.93 -4.17 -6.61
C ARG A 173 5.62 -4.98 -5.53
N ILE A 174 5.70 -6.28 -5.76
CA ILE A 174 6.51 -7.19 -4.93
C ILE A 174 7.92 -7.14 -5.48
N ASP A 175 8.89 -7.00 -4.59
CA ASP A 175 10.26 -7.40 -4.83
C ASP A 175 10.40 -8.85 -4.35
N PRO A 176 10.42 -9.85 -5.26
CA PRO A 176 10.31 -11.26 -4.90
C PRO A 176 11.55 -11.82 -4.22
N HIS A 177 12.69 -11.10 -4.22
CA HIS A 177 14.02 -11.64 -3.94
C HIS A 177 14.28 -12.90 -4.78
N GLU A 178 14.82 -12.72 -5.98
CA GLU A 178 15.64 -13.80 -6.54
C GLU A 178 17.01 -13.70 -5.86
N PRO A 179 17.59 -14.81 -5.34
CA PRO A 179 19.00 -14.81 -5.02
C PRO A 179 19.73 -14.39 -6.30
N GLU A 180 20.68 -13.47 -6.19
CA GLU A 180 21.63 -13.20 -7.27
C GLU A 180 22.29 -14.54 -7.59
N GLY A 181 21.81 -15.19 -8.65
CA GLY A 181 22.43 -16.39 -9.15
C GLY A 181 23.77 -15.99 -9.72
N ASP A 182 24.83 -16.56 -9.16
CA ASP A 182 26.14 -16.70 -9.79
C ASP A 182 25.93 -17.10 -11.27
N THR A 183 25.88 -16.10 -12.14
CA THR A 183 25.83 -16.27 -13.59
C THR A 183 27.11 -15.71 -14.17
N GLU A 184 28.23 -16.22 -13.67
CA GLU A 184 29.53 -16.17 -14.33
C GLU A 184 30.40 -17.31 -13.78
N GLU A 185 30.20 -18.54 -14.27
CA GLU A 185 31.22 -19.57 -14.54
C GLU A 185 30.58 -20.94 -14.80
N ALA A 186 29.84 -21.06 -15.91
CA ALA A 186 29.52 -22.35 -16.51
C ALA A 186 29.78 -22.26 -18.00
N GLY A 187 31.06 -22.18 -18.36
CA GLY A 187 31.46 -21.94 -19.76
C GLY A 187 32.95 -22.05 -20.06
N ARG A 188 33.69 -22.96 -19.42
CA ARG A 188 34.97 -23.42 -20.01
C ARG A 188 35.33 -24.85 -19.59
N ALA A 189 34.98 -25.79 -20.46
CA ALA A 189 35.53 -27.13 -20.41
C ALA A 189 36.98 -27.14 -20.93
N THR A 190 37.76 -28.08 -20.38
CA THR A 190 39.03 -28.65 -20.86
C THR A 190 40.30 -27.80 -20.76
N ARG A 191 41.16 -28.13 -19.77
CA ARG A 191 42.35 -28.99 -19.96
C ARG A 191 43.09 -29.19 -18.62
N THR A 192 43.24 -30.46 -18.23
CA THR A 192 44.27 -30.94 -17.30
C THR A 192 45.66 -30.81 -17.95
N PRO A 193 46.72 -30.64 -17.13
CA PRO A 193 47.63 -31.77 -17.00
C PRO A 193 48.06 -32.08 -15.56
N ALA A 194 48.59 -33.30 -15.46
CA ALA A 194 48.98 -34.07 -14.30
C ALA A 194 50.20 -33.55 -13.52
N GLU A 195 50.34 -34.16 -12.33
CA GLU A 195 51.57 -34.62 -11.67
C GLU A 195 52.28 -33.76 -10.60
N ALA A 196 52.20 -34.31 -9.36
CA ALA A 196 53.25 -34.52 -8.34
C ALA A 196 53.98 -33.26 -7.79
N ASP A 197 54.13 -33.03 -6.48
CA ASP A 197 54.96 -33.83 -5.57
C ASP A 197 54.91 -33.21 -4.14
N ARG A 198 55.11 -34.07 -3.13
CA ARG A 198 55.58 -33.84 -1.73
C ARG A 198 54.75 -33.08 -0.66
N ALA A 199 54.70 -33.73 0.51
CA ALA A 199 54.14 -33.33 1.80
C ALA A 199 55.19 -32.60 2.71
N PRO A 200 54.99 -32.48 4.04
CA PRO A 200 54.31 -31.40 4.77
C PRO A 200 55.27 -30.60 5.70
N LEU A 201 54.92 -29.39 6.16
CA LEU A 201 55.56 -28.75 7.32
C LEU A 201 54.61 -27.78 8.04
N ALA A 202 54.52 -27.94 9.36
CA ALA A 202 53.74 -27.13 10.30
C ALA A 202 54.60 -25.96 10.86
N PRO A 203 54.12 -25.21 11.89
CA PRO A 203 53.75 -23.80 11.81
C PRO A 203 54.85 -22.85 12.34
N SER A 204 54.78 -21.57 11.98
CA SER A 204 55.51 -20.52 12.71
C SER A 204 54.62 -19.33 13.06
N VAL A 205 54.47 -19.15 14.37
CA VAL A 205 53.92 -17.98 15.03
C VAL A 205 55.09 -17.03 15.25
N THR A 206 54.99 -15.76 14.87
CA THR A 206 55.71 -14.72 15.64
C THR A 206 55.01 -13.36 15.53
N SER A 207 54.41 -12.97 16.66
CA SER A 207 53.80 -11.68 16.93
C SER A 207 54.86 -10.71 17.46
N TRP A 208 54.77 -9.45 17.02
CA TRP A 208 55.63 -8.31 17.39
C TRP A 208 55.63 -7.96 18.90
N ALA A 209 54.79 -8.60 19.71
CA ALA A 209 54.67 -8.29 21.14
C ALA A 209 55.69 -8.99 22.06
N ALA A 210 56.57 -9.85 21.54
CA ALA A 210 57.54 -10.61 22.35
C ALA A 210 58.86 -9.86 22.67
N LEU A 211 59.03 -8.61 22.25
CA LEU A 211 60.35 -7.95 22.20
C LEU A 211 60.59 -6.78 23.19
N THR A 212 59.62 -6.38 24.03
CA THR A 212 59.73 -5.06 24.72
C THR A 212 59.54 -5.01 26.24
N ARG A 213 59.51 -6.14 26.99
CA ARG A 213 59.56 -6.24 28.48
C ARG A 213 59.28 -4.93 29.27
N ARG A 214 58.02 -4.49 29.32
CA ARG A 214 57.53 -3.50 30.32
C ARG A 214 56.19 -3.96 30.93
N PRO A 215 55.95 -3.78 32.25
CA PRO A 215 54.78 -4.35 32.93
C PRO A 215 53.53 -3.46 32.88
N SER A 216 52.37 -4.12 33.08
CA SER A 216 50.96 -3.67 32.96
C SER A 216 50.57 -2.45 33.83
N PRO A 217 49.37 -1.86 33.60
CA PRO A 217 48.39 -2.00 34.67
C PRO A 217 46.97 -2.39 34.22
N ASP A 218 46.36 -3.09 35.17
CA ASP A 218 45.03 -3.68 35.21
C ASP A 218 43.91 -2.63 35.15
N HIS A 219 42.93 -2.80 34.26
CA HIS A 219 41.65 -2.08 34.30
C HIS A 219 40.49 -3.01 33.95
N THR A 220 39.97 -3.63 35.01
CA THR A 220 38.56 -4.00 35.27
C THR A 220 37.56 -3.71 34.14
N VAL A 221 37.03 -4.79 33.56
CA VAL A 221 35.83 -4.80 32.72
C VAL A 221 34.62 -4.35 33.56
N VAL A 222 34.10 -3.16 33.25
CA VAL A 222 32.81 -2.66 33.76
C VAL A 222 31.73 -3.01 32.73
N PRO A 223 30.66 -3.74 33.08
CA PRO A 223 29.55 -3.96 32.16
C PRO A 223 28.74 -2.65 32.03
N PRO A 224 28.33 -2.21 30.83
CA PRO A 224 27.48 -1.05 30.73
C PRO A 224 26.10 -1.37 31.30
N ARG A 225 25.77 -0.65 32.38
CA ARG A 225 24.49 -0.67 33.08
C ARG A 225 23.32 -0.41 32.13
N SER A 226 22.29 -1.25 32.21
CA SER A 226 20.98 -1.00 31.62
C SER A 226 20.35 0.21 32.31
N SER A 227 20.16 1.29 31.55
CA SER A 227 19.17 2.31 31.88
C SER A 227 18.16 2.32 30.74
N ALA A 228 17.03 1.66 30.96
CA ALA A 228 15.87 1.77 30.11
C ALA A 228 15.41 3.23 30.15
N ARG A 229 15.67 3.95 29.06
CA ARG A 229 15.03 5.23 28.76
C ARG A 229 13.69 4.93 28.08
N PRO A 230 12.62 5.66 28.41
CA PRO A 230 11.34 5.52 27.70
C PRO A 230 11.55 5.81 26.21
N ALA A 231 10.90 5.01 25.36
CA ALA A 231 11.00 5.08 23.90
C ALA A 231 10.47 6.43 23.38
N GLY A 232 11.34 7.44 23.34
CA GLY A 232 11.12 8.67 22.61
C GLY A 232 11.40 8.46 21.13
N SER A 233 10.44 8.84 20.27
CA SER A 233 10.56 9.11 18.82
C SER A 233 11.93 8.77 18.21
N ALA A 234 12.06 7.56 17.64
CA ALA A 234 13.25 7.17 16.90
C ALA A 234 13.53 8.19 15.79
N ARG A 235 14.67 8.88 15.87
CA ARG A 235 15.11 9.87 14.87
C ARG A 235 15.31 9.18 13.52
N SER A 236 14.67 9.70 12.48
CA SER A 236 14.92 9.33 11.08
C SER A 236 16.35 9.71 10.70
N LEU A 237 17.26 8.74 10.65
CA LEU A 237 18.62 8.97 10.19
C LEU A 237 18.70 8.66 8.69
N PRO A 238 19.29 9.55 7.88
CA PRO A 238 19.55 9.24 6.48
C PRO A 238 20.53 8.07 6.40
N VAL A 239 20.18 7.02 5.66
CA VAL A 239 21.09 5.90 5.41
C VAL A 239 21.94 6.24 4.21
N ARG A 240 23.25 6.40 4.40
CA ARG A 240 24.19 6.50 3.28
C ARG A 240 24.39 5.10 2.71
N GLY A 241 24.00 4.89 1.45
CA GLY A 241 24.13 3.60 0.78
C GLY A 241 23.16 2.57 1.32
N ALA A 242 21.87 2.90 1.39
CA ALA A 242 20.84 1.94 1.79
C ALA A 242 20.91 0.70 0.89
N THR A 243 20.92 -0.48 1.49
CA THR A 243 20.89 -1.75 0.76
C THR A 243 19.53 -2.41 0.96
N ALA A 244 19.00 -2.96 -0.13
CA ALA A 244 17.79 -3.76 -0.08
C ALA A 244 18.07 -5.00 0.78
N GLY A 245 17.26 -5.23 1.79
CA GLY A 245 17.40 -6.38 2.66
C GLY A 245 17.12 -7.68 1.91
N PRO A 246 17.61 -8.82 2.45
CA PRO A 246 17.25 -10.13 1.94
C PRO A 246 15.75 -10.39 2.13
N GLY A 247 15.18 -11.22 1.26
CA GLY A 247 13.79 -11.67 1.34
C GLY A 247 12.76 -10.77 0.64
N PRO A 248 11.50 -11.24 0.59
CA PRO A 248 10.43 -10.55 -0.12
C PRO A 248 10.10 -9.21 0.54
N ALA A 249 9.96 -8.18 -0.29
CA ALA A 249 9.57 -6.83 0.15
C ALA A 249 8.37 -6.34 -0.67
N VAL A 250 7.58 -5.45 -0.08
CA VAL A 250 6.51 -4.73 -0.79
C VAL A 250 6.95 -3.31 -1.01
N MET A 251 6.92 -2.87 -2.26
CA MET A 251 7.13 -1.47 -2.61
C MET A 251 5.79 -0.80 -2.88
N VAL A 252 5.60 0.38 -2.32
CA VAL A 252 4.40 1.21 -2.45
C VAL A 252 4.83 2.60 -2.94
N MET A 253 4.13 3.12 -3.93
CA MET A 253 4.30 4.48 -4.43
C MET A 253 2.99 5.25 -4.32
N LEU A 254 3.07 6.51 -3.88
CA LEU A 254 2.02 7.50 -4.05
C LEU A 254 2.58 8.69 -4.84
N CYS A 255 1.76 9.24 -5.73
CA CYS A 255 2.09 10.31 -6.65
C CYS A 255 0.93 11.30 -6.67
N ASP A 256 1.25 12.59 -6.61
CA ASP A 256 0.34 13.72 -6.75
C ASP A 256 0.85 14.55 -7.94
N GLY A 257 0.14 14.46 -9.07
CA GLY A 257 0.51 15.11 -10.32
C GLY A 257 0.20 16.61 -10.25
N LEU A 258 1.13 17.47 -10.67
CA LEU A 258 0.96 18.91 -10.49
C LEU A 258 -0.31 19.49 -11.13
N GLY A 259 -1.13 20.15 -10.31
CA GLY A 259 -2.42 20.72 -10.68
C GLY A 259 -3.52 19.65 -10.69
N HIS A 260 -4.57 19.84 -11.49
CA HIS A 260 -5.66 18.88 -11.62
C HIS A 260 -6.01 18.59 -13.07
N GLY A 261 -6.92 17.64 -13.26
CA GLY A 261 -7.48 17.29 -14.56
C GLY A 261 -6.54 16.46 -15.43
N PRO A 262 -6.79 16.38 -16.75
CA PRO A 262 -6.15 15.39 -17.63
C PRO A 262 -4.62 15.44 -17.66
N MET A 263 -4.01 16.63 -17.59
CA MET A 263 -2.55 16.76 -17.63
C MET A 263 -1.88 16.31 -16.33
N ALA A 264 -2.50 16.55 -15.18
CA ALA A 264 -2.03 16.00 -13.91
C ALA A 264 -2.19 14.47 -13.91
N ALA A 265 -3.33 13.97 -14.40
CA ALA A 265 -3.60 12.54 -14.49
C ALA A 265 -2.58 11.81 -15.38
N LEU A 266 -2.15 12.43 -16.49
CA LEU A 266 -1.09 11.88 -17.34
C LEU A 266 0.25 11.76 -16.59
N ALA A 267 0.61 12.75 -15.77
CA ALA A 267 1.82 12.67 -14.93
C ALA A 267 1.68 11.57 -13.88
N GLY A 268 0.56 11.50 -13.16
CA GLY A 268 0.28 10.43 -12.20
C GLY A 268 0.36 9.03 -12.82
N GLN A 269 -0.24 8.84 -14.00
CA GLN A 269 -0.20 7.57 -14.74
C GLN A 269 1.21 7.21 -15.22
N ALA A 270 1.99 8.19 -15.70
CA ALA A 270 3.38 7.97 -16.10
C ALA A 270 4.25 7.52 -14.92
N ALA A 271 4.11 8.16 -13.75
CA ALA A 271 4.80 7.76 -12.52
C ALA A 271 4.41 6.33 -12.10
N ALA A 272 3.11 6.04 -12.03
CA ALA A 272 2.61 4.72 -11.64
C ALA A 272 3.08 3.63 -12.61
N ARG A 273 3.12 3.92 -13.92
CA ARG A 273 3.65 3.00 -14.93
C ARG A 273 5.14 2.73 -14.72
N ALA A 274 5.95 3.79 -14.64
CA ALA A 274 7.40 3.66 -14.42
C ALA A 274 7.73 2.88 -13.15
N PHE A 275 7.00 3.14 -12.07
CA PHE A 275 7.15 2.42 -10.81
C PHE A 275 6.77 0.94 -10.94
N ARG A 276 5.65 0.59 -11.58
CA ARG A 276 5.19 -0.79 -11.75
C ARG A 276 6.12 -1.63 -12.63
N THR A 277 6.65 -1.04 -13.70
CA THR A 277 7.53 -1.74 -14.65
C THR A 277 8.99 -1.72 -14.24
N GLY A 278 9.37 -0.89 -13.27
CA GLY A 278 10.74 -0.79 -12.76
C GLY A 278 11.18 -2.04 -12.00
N THR A 279 12.46 -2.38 -12.17
CA THR A 279 13.11 -3.53 -11.50
C THR A 279 13.96 -3.11 -10.30
N THR A 280 14.17 -1.81 -10.11
CA THR A 280 14.98 -1.24 -9.04
C THR A 280 14.44 -1.65 -7.67
N ARG A 281 15.32 -1.95 -6.71
CA ARG A 281 14.89 -2.46 -5.40
C ARG A 281 14.82 -1.35 -4.35
N LEU A 282 15.57 -0.27 -4.54
CA LEU A 282 15.67 0.83 -3.58
C LEU A 282 14.70 1.98 -3.90
N PRO A 283 14.08 2.61 -2.88
CA PRO A 283 13.21 3.77 -3.07
C PRO A 283 13.87 4.92 -3.86
N GLU A 284 15.14 5.24 -3.58
CA GLU A 284 15.86 6.31 -4.28
C GLU A 284 16.13 6.02 -5.77
N GLN A 285 16.29 4.75 -6.13
CA GLN A 285 16.49 4.32 -7.52
C GLN A 285 15.16 4.35 -8.26
N ALA A 286 14.10 3.82 -7.65
CA ALA A 286 12.74 3.93 -8.18
C ALA A 286 12.33 5.40 -8.38
N MET A 287 12.71 6.28 -7.45
CA MET A 287 12.50 7.73 -7.58
C MET A 287 13.23 8.33 -8.80
N GLN A 288 14.44 7.85 -9.12
CA GLN A 288 15.17 8.28 -10.31
C GLN A 288 14.51 7.80 -11.61
N ASP A 289 14.02 6.56 -11.62
CA ASP A 289 13.27 6.00 -12.76
C ASP A 289 11.99 6.82 -13.02
N ILE A 290 11.25 7.13 -11.95
CA ILE A 290 10.06 7.98 -12.02
C ILE A 290 10.43 9.39 -12.48
N HIS A 291 11.50 9.98 -11.95
CA HIS A 291 11.98 11.29 -12.37
C HIS A 291 12.27 11.35 -13.87
N GLN A 292 12.93 10.33 -14.42
CA GLN A 292 13.18 10.24 -15.86
C GLN A 292 11.87 10.15 -16.65
N ALA A 293 10.93 9.31 -16.21
CA ALA A 293 9.64 9.10 -16.87
C ALA A 293 8.73 10.33 -16.84
N LEU A 294 8.87 11.21 -15.83
CA LEU A 294 8.09 12.43 -15.71
C LEU A 294 8.68 13.63 -16.47
N ARG A 295 9.85 13.50 -17.09
CA ARG A 295 10.41 14.59 -17.90
C ARG A 295 9.48 14.93 -19.07
N GLY A 296 9.16 16.21 -19.22
CA GLY A 296 8.22 16.68 -20.25
C GLY A 296 6.73 16.55 -19.87
N THR A 297 6.42 16.08 -18.66
CA THR A 297 5.07 16.17 -18.07
C THR A 297 4.95 17.45 -17.22
N ARG A 298 3.85 17.61 -16.46
CA ARG A 298 3.74 18.64 -15.42
C ARG A 298 4.62 18.36 -14.18
N GLY A 299 5.18 17.16 -14.08
CA GLY A 299 5.84 16.66 -12.88
C GLY A 299 4.86 16.28 -11.78
N ALA A 300 5.41 15.83 -10.66
CA ALA A 300 4.63 15.37 -9.51
C ALA A 300 5.40 15.50 -8.19
N ALA A 301 4.65 15.51 -7.09
CA ALA A 301 5.17 15.07 -5.80
C ALA A 301 5.04 13.54 -5.71
N VAL A 302 6.05 12.86 -5.20
CA VAL A 302 6.11 11.40 -5.18
C VAL A 302 6.72 10.92 -3.87
N ALA A 303 6.13 9.88 -3.29
CA ALA A 303 6.70 9.11 -2.20
C ALA A 303 6.81 7.63 -2.59
N VAL A 304 7.95 7.02 -2.26
CA VAL A 304 8.20 5.60 -2.44
C VAL A 304 8.62 4.99 -1.10
N ALA A 305 7.91 3.95 -0.69
CA ALA A 305 8.24 3.14 0.47
C ALA A 305 8.56 1.71 0.05
N ARG A 306 9.59 1.11 0.65
CA ARG A 306 9.88 -0.32 0.60
C ARG A 306 9.74 -0.86 2.01
N ILE A 307 8.83 -1.81 2.16
CA ILE A 307 8.51 -2.45 3.42
C ILE A 307 9.21 -3.81 3.44
N GLU A 308 10.04 -4.04 4.46
CA GLU A 308 10.77 -5.29 4.68
C GLU A 308 10.34 -5.94 6.00
N PRO A 309 9.23 -6.69 6.00
CA PRO A 309 8.68 -7.29 7.21
C PRO A 309 9.64 -8.16 8.00
N LEU A 310 10.36 -9.05 7.29
CA LEU A 310 11.29 -10.00 7.90
C LEU A 310 12.47 -9.29 8.58
N ASN A 311 12.80 -8.08 8.13
CA ASN A 311 13.88 -7.28 8.67
C ASN A 311 13.37 -6.22 9.66
N GLY A 312 12.05 -6.16 9.94
CA GLY A 312 11.46 -5.20 10.86
C GLY A 312 11.72 -3.74 10.49
N ARG A 313 11.86 -3.42 9.19
CA ARG A 313 12.23 -2.07 8.73
C ARG A 313 11.47 -1.60 7.49
N LEU A 314 11.44 -0.30 7.31
CA LEU A 314 10.89 0.41 6.16
C LEU A 314 11.94 1.38 5.62
N LEU A 315 12.19 1.31 4.32
CA LEU A 315 13.00 2.28 3.58
C LEU A 315 12.09 3.27 2.85
N PHE A 316 12.35 4.56 2.99
CA PHE A 316 11.48 5.62 2.46
C PHE A 316 12.26 6.66 1.66
N CYS A 317 11.70 7.11 0.55
CA CYS A 317 12.17 8.27 -0.20
C CYS A 317 10.97 9.10 -0.69
N GLY A 318 10.87 10.35 -0.23
CA GLY A 318 9.81 11.28 -0.62
C GLY A 318 10.37 12.58 -1.19
N ILE A 319 9.74 13.07 -2.26
CA ILE A 319 9.99 14.36 -2.89
C ILE A 319 8.65 15.08 -3.08
N GLY A 320 8.53 16.30 -2.55
CA GLY A 320 7.32 17.10 -2.59
C GLY A 320 6.53 17.04 -1.27
N ASN A 321 5.22 17.22 -1.38
CA ASN A 321 4.24 17.40 -0.31
C ASN A 321 3.47 16.13 0.07
N ILE A 322 3.84 14.95 -0.45
CA ILE A 322 3.22 13.69 -0.01
C ILE A 322 3.52 13.46 1.48
N THR A 323 2.46 13.37 2.28
CA THR A 323 2.53 13.00 3.68
C THR A 323 2.66 11.48 3.79
N ALA A 324 3.63 11.01 4.56
CA ALA A 324 3.77 9.59 4.88
C ALA A 324 3.99 9.42 6.39
N SER A 325 3.33 8.44 6.98
CA SER A 325 3.43 8.14 8.42
C SER A 325 3.38 6.64 8.68
N LEU A 326 4.12 6.18 9.69
CA LEU A 326 3.91 4.89 10.34
C LEU A 326 2.96 5.10 11.53
N VAL A 327 1.88 4.32 11.56
CA VAL A 327 0.79 4.48 12.53
C VAL A 327 0.57 3.17 13.29
N THR A 328 0.39 3.27 14.60
CA THR A 328 -0.11 2.19 15.45
C THR A 328 -1.42 2.64 16.09
N ALA A 329 -2.01 1.84 16.98
CA ALA A 329 -3.19 2.25 17.74
C ALA A 329 -2.98 3.51 18.60
N THR A 330 -1.73 3.83 18.97
CA THR A 330 -1.42 4.91 19.91
C THR A 330 -0.42 5.93 19.38
N THR A 331 0.38 5.58 18.37
CA THR A 331 1.46 6.43 17.86
C THR A 331 1.32 6.70 16.37
N ARG A 332 1.80 7.88 15.96
CA ARG A 332 1.99 8.27 14.57
C ARG A 332 3.36 8.91 14.43
N SER A 333 4.22 8.36 13.58
CA SER A 333 5.54 8.91 13.26
C SER A 333 5.61 9.25 11.78
N ASN A 334 5.91 10.51 11.47
CA ASN A 334 6.03 10.97 10.08
C ASN A 334 7.35 10.51 9.45
N LEU A 335 7.29 10.20 8.16
CA LEU A 335 8.44 9.90 7.31
C LEU A 335 8.86 11.18 6.58
N LEU A 336 10.17 11.36 6.38
CA LEU A 336 10.71 12.63 5.88
C LEU A 336 10.68 12.71 4.35
N SER A 337 9.93 13.67 3.81
CA SER A 337 9.96 14.08 2.41
C SER A 337 10.80 15.36 2.23
N HIS A 338 11.45 15.50 1.06
CA HIS A 338 12.24 16.69 0.72
C HIS A 338 11.49 17.58 -0.27
N PRO A 339 11.64 18.91 -0.22
CA PRO A 339 11.04 19.79 -1.22
C PRO A 339 11.62 19.50 -2.61
N GLY A 340 10.76 19.55 -3.63
CA GLY A 340 11.14 19.35 -5.03
C GLY A 340 9.96 18.88 -5.88
N ILE A 341 10.16 18.86 -7.20
CA ILE A 341 9.16 18.38 -8.17
C ILE A 341 9.81 17.32 -9.06
N VAL A 342 9.33 16.09 -8.96
CA VAL A 342 9.81 14.96 -9.75
C VAL A 342 9.46 15.18 -11.22
N GLY A 343 10.42 14.98 -12.13
CA GLY A 343 10.31 15.35 -13.55
C GLY A 343 10.84 16.75 -13.90
N HIS A 344 11.10 17.60 -12.90
CA HIS A 344 11.70 18.93 -13.06
C HIS A 344 12.98 19.07 -12.21
N GLN A 345 13.03 20.02 -11.28
CA GLN A 345 14.18 20.25 -10.41
C GLN A 345 14.00 19.47 -9.11
N THR A 346 14.92 18.53 -8.86
CA THR A 346 14.98 17.77 -7.61
C THR A 346 16.41 17.71 -7.11
N HIS A 347 16.60 17.82 -5.80
CA HIS A 347 17.85 17.38 -5.19
C HIS A 347 18.03 15.87 -5.38
N ARG A 348 19.26 15.39 -5.21
CA ARG A 348 19.56 13.96 -5.29
C ARG A 348 18.68 13.20 -4.28
N PRO A 349 17.82 12.25 -4.73
CA PRO A 349 16.94 11.51 -3.85
C PRO A 349 17.73 10.81 -2.75
N ARG A 350 17.18 10.76 -1.53
CA ARG A 350 17.80 10.09 -0.38
C ARG A 350 16.82 9.14 0.28
N THR A 351 17.32 7.96 0.61
CA THR A 351 16.58 6.94 1.36
C THR A 351 16.78 7.11 2.87
N TYR A 352 15.69 7.00 3.62
CA TYR A 352 15.65 6.99 5.08
C TYR A 352 15.17 5.63 5.57
N GLU A 353 15.80 5.13 6.62
CA GLU A 353 15.40 3.88 7.26
C GLU A 353 14.61 4.18 8.54
N HIS A 354 13.53 3.41 8.72
CA HIS A 354 12.64 3.50 9.86
C HIS A 354 12.38 2.10 10.40
N ALA A 355 12.36 1.96 11.73
CA ALA A 355 11.88 0.75 12.37
C ALA A 355 10.40 0.56 12.06
N LEU A 356 10.02 -0.66 11.68
CA LEU A 356 8.66 -1.04 11.37
C LEU A 356 7.98 -1.54 12.66
N PRO A 357 7.03 -0.79 13.24
CA PRO A 357 6.40 -1.20 14.50
C PRO A 357 5.57 -2.46 14.29
N GLU A 358 5.54 -3.36 15.26
CA GLU A 358 4.60 -4.49 15.27
C GLU A 358 3.16 -4.00 15.09
N HIS A 359 2.40 -4.65 14.21
CA HIS A 359 1.04 -4.23 13.80
C HIS A 359 0.93 -2.78 13.29
N GLY A 360 2.06 -2.17 12.93
CA GLY A 360 2.10 -0.86 12.30
C GLY A 360 1.35 -0.84 10.97
N VAL A 361 0.93 0.36 10.58
CA VAL A 361 0.30 0.64 9.30
C VAL A 361 1.08 1.77 8.65
N LEU A 362 1.51 1.57 7.41
CA LEU A 362 1.98 2.67 6.58
C LEU A 362 0.76 3.40 6.01
N VAL A 363 0.69 4.70 6.27
CA VAL A 363 -0.28 5.62 5.68
C VAL A 363 0.48 6.61 4.83
N MET A 364 0.13 6.72 3.54
CA MET A 364 0.58 7.82 2.69
C MET A 364 -0.63 8.51 2.07
N HIS A 365 -0.63 9.83 2.00
CA HIS A 365 -1.70 10.60 1.37
C HIS A 365 -1.17 11.87 0.70
N SER A 366 -1.88 12.35 -0.32
CA SER A 366 -1.64 13.68 -0.91
C SER A 366 -2.13 14.79 0.01
N ASP A 367 -1.85 16.04 -0.33
CA ASP A 367 -2.32 17.22 0.40
C ASP A 367 -3.84 17.47 0.26
N GLY A 368 -4.50 16.74 -0.65
CA GLY A 368 -5.94 16.57 -0.67
C GLY A 368 -6.53 16.03 0.63
N LEU A 369 -5.72 15.46 1.54
CA LEU A 369 -6.09 15.13 2.92
C LEU A 369 -5.36 16.04 3.92
N THR A 370 -6.09 16.53 4.92
CA THR A 370 -5.46 17.29 6.02
C THR A 370 -4.55 16.40 6.86
N GLU A 371 -3.38 16.90 7.29
CA GLU A 371 -2.50 16.15 8.20
C GLU A 371 -2.98 16.13 9.67
N ARG A 372 -4.08 16.81 10.00
CA ARG A 372 -4.54 17.03 11.38
C ARG A 372 -5.21 15.83 12.06
N TRP A 373 -5.35 14.70 11.36
CA TRP A 373 -5.88 13.48 11.96
C TRP A 373 -4.87 12.83 12.91
N THR A 374 -5.39 12.05 13.84
CA THR A 374 -4.66 11.38 14.92
C THR A 374 -4.87 9.87 14.85
N PRO A 375 -4.03 9.05 15.51
CA PRO A 375 -4.27 7.61 15.64
C PRO A 375 -5.67 7.27 16.19
N ALA A 376 -6.24 8.15 17.03
CA ALA A 376 -7.56 7.95 17.62
C ALA A 376 -8.69 7.93 16.58
N ASP A 377 -8.52 8.66 15.47
CA ASP A 377 -9.51 8.72 14.38
C ASP A 377 -9.59 7.40 13.60
N LEU A 378 -8.51 6.62 13.63
CA LEU A 378 -8.39 5.32 12.98
C LEU A 378 -8.78 4.15 13.90
N ILE A 379 -9.13 4.41 15.16
CA ILE A 379 -9.61 3.37 16.08
C ILE A 379 -10.86 2.71 15.49
N GLY A 380 -10.87 1.38 15.53
CA GLY A 380 -11.88 0.55 14.87
C GLY A 380 -11.55 0.28 13.40
N LEU A 381 -11.08 1.28 12.64
CA LEU A 381 -10.69 1.12 11.24
C LEU A 381 -9.41 0.27 11.07
N LEU A 382 -8.49 0.27 12.04
CA LEU A 382 -7.24 -0.52 11.98
C LEU A 382 -7.48 -2.04 11.82
N ALA A 383 -8.61 -2.55 12.31
CA ALA A 383 -8.99 -3.96 12.17
C ALA A 383 -9.54 -4.29 10.78
N HIS A 384 -10.09 -3.31 10.07
CA HIS A 384 -10.71 -3.49 8.75
C HIS A 384 -9.68 -3.57 7.63
N ARG A 385 -10.15 -3.95 6.44
CA ARG A 385 -9.28 -4.13 5.28
C ARG A 385 -8.58 -2.83 4.88
N ALA A 386 -7.40 -2.94 4.26
CA ALA A 386 -6.61 -1.75 3.86
C ALA A 386 -7.44 -0.72 3.06
N THR A 387 -8.29 -1.17 2.14
CA THR A 387 -9.21 -0.31 1.39
C THR A 387 -10.28 0.35 2.25
N VAL A 388 -10.84 -0.33 3.25
CA VAL A 388 -11.85 0.25 4.17
C VAL A 388 -11.19 1.28 5.08
N LEU A 389 -10.01 0.98 5.61
CA LEU A 389 -9.20 1.93 6.39
C LEU A 389 -8.86 3.18 5.55
N ALA A 390 -8.39 2.98 4.32
CA ALA A 390 -8.10 4.06 3.38
C ALA A 390 -9.35 4.93 3.11
N THR A 391 -10.49 4.30 2.87
CA THR A 391 -11.76 5.01 2.61
C THR A 391 -12.24 5.78 3.84
N GLY A 392 -12.15 5.19 5.03
CA GLY A 392 -12.50 5.84 6.29
C GLY A 392 -11.65 7.08 6.56
N LEU A 393 -10.34 7.00 6.31
CA LEU A 393 -9.44 8.15 6.43
C LEU A 393 -9.74 9.22 5.37
N MET A 394 -9.96 8.85 4.11
CA MET A 394 -10.36 9.80 3.06
C MET A 394 -11.68 10.52 3.39
N ARG A 395 -12.63 9.83 4.02
CA ARG A 395 -13.88 10.45 4.50
C ARG A 395 -13.62 11.50 5.56
N GLN A 396 -12.82 11.17 6.58
CA GLN A 396 -12.60 12.02 7.75
C GLN A 396 -11.66 13.20 7.46
N ALA A 397 -10.60 12.96 6.69
CA ALA A 397 -9.52 13.93 6.47
C ALA A 397 -9.49 14.54 5.06
N GLY A 398 -10.22 13.96 4.10
CA GLY A 398 -10.18 14.40 2.71
C GLY A 398 -10.96 15.69 2.45
N THR A 399 -10.33 16.62 1.74
CA THR A 399 -10.96 17.84 1.25
C THR A 399 -11.46 17.65 -0.17
N ARG A 400 -12.50 18.38 -0.57
CA ARG A 400 -13.05 18.35 -1.94
C ARG A 400 -12.54 19.50 -2.83
N ARG A 401 -11.55 20.24 -2.32
CA ARG A 401 -10.93 21.40 -2.98
C ARG A 401 -9.69 21.04 -3.77
N ASP A 402 -9.28 19.78 -3.70
CA ASP A 402 -8.17 19.24 -4.46
C ASP A 402 -8.44 17.78 -4.85
N ASP A 403 -7.59 17.26 -5.74
CA ASP A 403 -7.43 15.83 -5.92
C ASP A 403 -6.99 15.21 -4.59
N ALA A 404 -7.52 14.04 -4.27
CA ALA A 404 -7.29 13.41 -2.97
C ALA A 404 -6.92 11.94 -3.15
N SER A 405 -5.83 11.53 -2.53
CA SER A 405 -5.40 10.14 -2.53
C SER A 405 -4.88 9.69 -1.19
N VAL A 406 -5.07 8.41 -0.92
CA VAL A 406 -4.55 7.75 0.26
C VAL A 406 -4.21 6.31 -0.09
N VAL A 407 -3.09 5.82 0.40
CA VAL A 407 -2.69 4.42 0.30
C VAL A 407 -2.26 3.92 1.67
N ILE A 408 -2.75 2.73 1.99
CA ILE A 408 -2.56 2.04 3.26
C ILE A 408 -1.85 0.73 2.97
N ALA A 409 -0.76 0.45 3.69
CA ALA A 409 -0.16 -0.87 3.72
C ALA A 409 -0.15 -1.43 5.15
N LYS A 410 -0.72 -2.62 5.35
CA LYS A 410 -0.87 -3.29 6.65
C LYS A 410 -0.81 -4.82 6.50
N GLY A 411 -0.61 -5.52 7.63
CA GLY A 411 -0.69 -6.99 7.68
C GLY A 411 0.45 -7.72 6.98
N LEU A 412 1.54 -7.00 6.69
CA LEU A 412 2.75 -7.58 6.12
C LEU A 412 3.73 -8.04 7.20
N TRP A 413 3.56 -7.62 8.47
CA TRP A 413 4.42 -7.90 9.61
C TRP A 413 3.63 -8.05 10.91
#